data_AF-A0A2H3IXF9-F1
#
_entry.id   AF-A0A2H3IXF9-F1
#
_cell.length_a   1.000
_cell.length_b   1.000
_cell.length_c   1.000
_cell.angle_alpha   90.00
_cell.angle_beta   90.00
_cell.angle_gamma   90.00
#
_symmetry.space_group_name_H-M   'P 1'
#
loop_
_entity.id
_entity.type
_entity.pdbx_description
1 polymer ?
#
loop_
_entity_poly.entity_id
_entity_poly.type
_entity_poly.pdbx_seq_one_letter_code
_entity_poly.pdbx_strand_id
1 'polypeptide(L)'
;RRYILLAVFCCAQFLDSFNNSALFSAIPSLVNSLGISESESTWIISAFQLTFASFLLISGRISDVYNPKVAFIGGVAALGFISIGAGFVNDQISLIVLRALSGIAASMTIPSAL
;
A
#
# COMPACT_ATOMS: atom_id res chain seq x y z
N ARG A 1 -0.08 -27.34 0.16
CA ARG A 1 0.82 -26.27 -0.32
C ARG A 1 0.08 -25.17 -1.12
N ARG A 2 -0.72 -25.50 -2.15
CA ARG A 2 -1.54 -24.50 -2.89
C ARG A 2 -2.55 -23.73 -2.00
N TYR A 3 -3.24 -24.41 -1.08
CA TYR A 3 -4.19 -23.75 -0.15
C TYR A 3 -3.52 -22.77 0.84
N ILE A 4 -2.28 -23.05 1.26
CA ILE A 4 -1.54 -22.15 2.17
C ILE A 4 -1.17 -20.86 1.42
N LEU A 5 -0.73 -20.98 0.16
CA LEU A 5 -0.48 -19.81 -0.69
C LEU A 5 -1.75 -18.97 -0.85
N LEU A 6 -2.88 -19.60 -1.20
CA LEU A 6 -4.16 -18.89 -1.33
C LEU A 6 -4.59 -18.21 -0.03
N ALA A 7 -4.40 -18.85 1.13
CA ALA A 7 -4.71 -18.26 2.42
C ALA A 7 -3.84 -17.02 2.72
N VAL A 8 -2.54 -17.07 2.41
CA VAL A 8 -1.63 -15.93 2.57
C VAL A 8 -2.00 -14.79 1.62
N PHE A 9 -2.34 -15.08 0.36
CA PHE A 9 -2.85 -14.09 -0.59
C PHE A 9 -4.12 -13.42 -0.08
N CYS A 10 -5.09 -14.20 0.37
CA CYS A 10 -6.35 -13.69 0.89
C CYS A 10 -6.12 -12.82 2.14
N CYS A 11 -5.24 -13.24 3.06
CA CYS A 11 -4.85 -12.44 4.21
C CYS A 11 -4.16 -11.13 3.81
N ALA A 12 -3.22 -11.16 2.86
CA ALA A 12 -2.53 -9.95 2.42
C ALA A 12 -3.50 -8.94 1.78
N GLN A 13 -4.38 -9.41 0.90
CA GLN A 13 -5.37 -8.56 0.23
C GLN A 13 -6.43 -8.03 1.22
N PHE A 14 -6.79 -8.84 2.21
CA PHE A 14 -7.64 -8.41 3.32
C PHE A 14 -6.96 -7.31 4.14
N LEU A 15 -5.68 -7.49 4.48
CA LEU A 15 -4.91 -6.52 5.26
C LEU A 15 -4.78 -5.18 4.51
N ASP A 16 -4.55 -5.21 3.20
CA ASP A 16 -4.46 -4.03 2.36
C ASP A 16 -5.80 -3.27 2.30
N SER A 17 -6.89 -4.01 2.06
CA SER A 17 -8.24 -3.44 2.05
C SER A 17 -8.60 -2.83 3.41
N PHE A 18 -8.27 -3.53 4.50
CA PHE A 18 -8.46 -3.04 5.86
C PHE A 18 -7.66 -1.77 6.14
N ASN A 19 -6.39 -1.71 5.71
CA ASN A 19 -5.55 -0.51 5.88
C ASN A 19 -6.12 0.69 5.12
N ASN A 20 -6.60 0.48 3.89
CA ASN A 20 -7.26 1.52 3.10
C ASN A 20 -8.54 2.02 3.78
N SER A 21 -9.42 1.12 4.24
CA SER A 21 -10.64 1.49 4.97
C SER A 21 -10.35 2.22 6.28
N ALA A 22 -9.35 1.77 7.05
CA ALA A 22 -8.93 2.43 8.28
C ALA A 22 -8.46 3.87 8.02
N LEU A 23 -7.78 4.11 6.89
CA LEU A 23 -7.34 5.45 6.49
C LEU A 23 -8.55 6.37 6.24
N PHE A 24 -9.56 5.93 5.48
CA PHE A 24 -10.75 6.74 5.22
C PHE A 24 -11.45 7.18 6.52
N SER A 25 -11.45 6.31 7.54
CA SER A 25 -11.96 6.67 8.86
C SER A 25 -11.02 7.56 9.68
N ALA A 26 -9.71 7.52 9.41
CA ALA A 26 -8.69 8.30 10.10
C ALA A 26 -8.43 9.69 9.47
N ILE A 27 -8.87 9.94 8.23
CA ILE A 27 -8.80 11.28 7.61
C ILE A 27 -9.44 12.36 8.50
N PRO A 28 -10.69 12.22 8.98
CA PRO A 28 -11.29 13.25 9.83
C PRO A 28 -10.51 13.47 11.14
N SER A 29 -9.91 12.44 11.73
CA SER A 29 -9.09 12.60 12.94
C SER A 29 -7.71 13.21 12.65
N LEU A 30 -7.12 12.97 11.48
CA LEU A 30 -5.89 13.61 11.00
C LEU A 30 -6.10 15.10 10.71
N VAL A 31 -7.21 15.45 10.05
CA VAL A 31 -7.59 16.85 9.80
C VAL A 31 -7.76 17.61 11.12
N ASN A 32 -8.43 16.99 12.10
CA ASN A 32 -8.71 17.63 13.38
C ASN A 32 -7.48 17.69 14.32
N SER A 33 -6.58 16.70 14.27
CA SER A 33 -5.40 16.64 15.15
C SER A 33 -4.19 17.42 14.63
N LEU A 34 -4.01 17.50 13.30
CA LEU A 34 -2.86 18.17 12.69
C LEU A 34 -3.22 19.50 12.02
N GLY A 35 -4.49 19.89 11.96
CA GLY A 35 -4.91 21.12 11.25
C GLY A 35 -4.62 21.05 9.75
N ILE A 36 -4.68 19.84 9.18
CA ILE A 36 -4.33 19.57 7.79
C ILE A 36 -5.37 20.21 6.86
N SER A 37 -4.89 21.00 5.89
CA SER A 37 -5.71 21.56 4.80
C SER A 37 -6.37 20.46 3.97
N GLU A 38 -7.61 20.69 3.48
CA GLU A 38 -8.32 19.76 2.58
C GLU A 38 -7.46 19.28 1.41
N SER A 39 -6.62 20.16 0.86
CA SER A 39 -5.73 19.86 -0.26
C SER A 39 -4.79 18.69 0.04
N GLU A 40 -4.33 18.56 1.28
CA GLU A 40 -3.35 17.54 1.63
C GLU A 40 -4.00 16.20 1.99
N SER A 41 -5.22 16.23 2.54
CA SER A 41 -6.05 15.02 2.65
C SER A 41 -6.32 14.40 1.28
N THR A 42 -6.54 15.23 0.25
CA THR A 42 -6.65 14.74 -1.13
C THR A 42 -5.32 14.13 -1.60
N TRP A 43 -4.18 14.77 -1.33
CA TRP A 43 -2.86 14.24 -1.71
C TRP A 43 -2.52 12.90 -1.05
N ILE A 44 -2.94 12.66 0.19
CA ILE A 44 -2.73 11.37 0.87
C ILE A 44 -3.41 10.22 0.10
N ILE A 45 -4.62 10.44 -0.42
CA ILE A 45 -5.35 9.45 -1.23
C ILE A 45 -4.75 9.37 -2.64
N SER A 46 -4.51 10.51 -3.27
CA SER A 46 -4.03 10.57 -4.66
C SER A 46 -2.60 10.03 -4.81
N ALA A 47 -1.71 10.24 -3.84
CA ALA A 47 -0.33 9.73 -3.89
C ALA A 47 -0.29 8.20 -3.96
N PHE A 48 -1.17 7.52 -3.21
CA PHE A 48 -1.32 6.07 -3.29
C PHE A 48 -1.76 5.64 -4.70
N GLN A 49 -2.83 6.23 -5.23
CA GLN A 49 -3.33 5.88 -6.56
C GLN A 49 -2.33 6.18 -7.68
N LEU A 50 -1.63 7.31 -7.59
CA LEU A 50 -0.64 7.75 -8.58
C LEU A 50 0.54 6.77 -8.65
N THR A 51 1.13 6.44 -7.50
CA THR A 51 2.24 5.49 -7.43
C THR A 51 1.80 4.09 -7.80
N PHE A 52 0.63 3.66 -7.31
CA PHE A 52 0.04 2.39 -7.68
C PHE A 52 -0.12 2.27 -9.20
N ALA A 53 -0.77 3.24 -9.86
CA ALA A 53 -0.99 3.20 -11.31
C ALA A 53 0.32 3.28 -12.11
N SER A 54 1.27 4.11 -11.68
CA SER A 54 2.56 4.26 -12.35
C SER A 54 3.40 2.98 -12.27
N PHE A 55 3.41 2.33 -11.10
CA PHE A 55 4.18 1.12 -10.88
C PHE A 55 3.46 -0.16 -11.29
N LEU A 56 2.14 -0.15 -11.51
CA LEU A 56 1.38 -1.32 -11.95
C LEU A 56 1.91 -1.92 -13.26
N LEU A 57 2.25 -1.07 -14.24
CA LEU A 57 2.81 -1.53 -15.52
C LEU A 57 4.23 -2.09 -15.35
N ILE A 58 5.02 -1.47 -14.46
CA ILE A 58 6.40 -1.85 -14.17
C ILE A 58 6.42 -3.18 -13.39
N SER A 59 5.55 -3.32 -12.38
CA SER A 59 5.42 -4.53 -11.58
C SER A 59 4.89 -5.71 -12.40
N GLY A 60 3.98 -5.46 -13.35
CA GLY A 60 3.53 -6.47 -14.31
C GLY A 60 4.68 -7.06 -15.12
N ARG A 61 5.51 -6.20 -15.70
CA ARG A 61 6.72 -6.62 -16.43
C ARG A 61 7.74 -7.33 -15.55
N ILE A 62 7.90 -6.90 -14.29
CA ILE A 62 8.79 -7.56 -13.34
C ILE A 62 8.25 -8.95 -12.97
N SER A 63 6.93 -9.11 -12.80
CA SER A 63 6.31 -10.41 -12.49
C SER A 63 6.37 -11.40 -13.67
N ASP A 64 6.35 -10.89 -14.91
CA ASP A 64 6.54 -11.73 -16.10
C ASP A 64 7.99 -12.22 -16.26
N VAL A 65 8.97 -11.40 -15.86
CA VAL A 65 10.41 -11.70 -16.02
C VAL A 65 10.99 -12.44 -14.81
N TYR A 66 10.52 -12.13 -13.59
CA TYR A 66 10.97 -12.74 -12.33
C TYR A 66 9.94 -13.73 -11.79
N ASN A 67 10.40 -14.71 -11.01
CA ASN A 67 9.52 -15.70 -10.38
C ASN A 67 8.40 -15.00 -9.56
N PRO A 68 7.09 -15.27 -9.84
CA PRO A 68 5.96 -14.55 -9.25
C PRO A 68 5.89 -14.70 -7.72
N LYS A 69 6.46 -15.78 -7.17
CA LYS A 69 6.60 -15.97 -5.73
C LYS A 69 7.44 -14.89 -5.04
N VAL A 70 8.51 -14.44 -5.68
CA VAL A 70 9.48 -13.53 -5.04
C VAL A 70 8.94 -12.11 -5.04
N ALA A 71 8.25 -11.72 -6.13
CA ALA A 71 7.55 -10.45 -6.23
C ALA A 71 6.43 -10.32 -5.19
N PHE A 72 5.63 -11.38 -4.98
CA PHE A 72 4.59 -11.40 -3.95
C PHE A 72 5.15 -11.24 -2.53
N ILE A 73 6.17 -12.04 -2.19
CA ILE A 73 6.79 -12.00 -0.85
C ILE A 73 7.44 -10.63 -0.62
N GLY A 74 8.11 -10.07 -1.63
CA GLY A 74 8.71 -8.73 -1.56
C GLY A 74 7.67 -7.64 -1.34
N GLY A 75 6.55 -7.68 -2.06
CA GLY A 75 5.44 -6.71 -1.91
C GLY A 75 4.80 -6.76 -0.53
N VAL A 76 4.49 -7.97 -0.03
CA VAL A 76 3.92 -8.15 1.32
C VAL A 76 4.90 -7.72 2.42
N ALA A 77 6.18 -8.04 2.29
CA ALA A 77 7.20 -7.62 3.24
C ALA A 77 7.31 -6.09 3.29
N ALA A 78 7.34 -5.43 2.12
CA ALA A 78 7.35 -3.98 2.01
C ALA A 78 6.12 -3.35 2.68
N LEU A 79 4.92 -3.90 2.41
CA LEU A 79 3.67 -3.47 3.04
C LEU A 79 3.72 -3.55 4.58
N GLY A 80 4.30 -4.62 5.11
CA GLY A 80 4.51 -4.80 6.55
C GLY A 80 5.42 -3.73 7.15
N PHE A 81 6.59 -3.49 6.54
CA PHE A 81 7.52 -2.46 6.99
C PHE A 81 6.91 -1.04 6.91
N ILE A 82 6.18 -0.76 5.82
CA ILE A 82 5.52 0.53 5.63
C ILE A 82 4.41 0.73 6.65
N SER A 83 3.63 -0.31 6.98
CA SER A 83 2.57 -0.22 8.00
C SER A 83 3.14 0.05 9.40
N ILE A 84 4.27 -0.56 9.75
CA ILE A 84 4.96 -0.28 11.02
C ILE A 84 5.44 1.18 11.05
N GLY A 85 6.04 1.65 9.95
CA GLY A 85 6.43 3.06 9.82
C GLY A 85 5.24 4.02 9.93
N ALA A 86 4.08 3.64 9.39
CA ALA A 86 2.89 4.49 9.38
C ALA A 86 2.34 4.75 10.78
N GLY A 87 2.52 3.79 11.70
CA GLY A 87 2.08 3.93 13.09
C GLY A 87 2.89 4.93 13.92
N PHE A 88 4.12 5.27 13.50
CA PHE A 88 5.01 6.18 14.24
C PHE A 88 5.05 7.60 13.66
N VAL A 89 4.42 7.84 12.51
CA VAL A 89 4.50 9.12 11.82
C VAL A 89 3.44 10.09 12.34
N ASN A 90 3.90 11.26 12.81
CA ASN A 90 3.07 12.41 13.19
C ASN A 90 3.30 13.62 12.26
N ASP A 91 3.88 13.40 11.08
CA ASP A 91 4.17 14.45 10.10
C ASP A 91 3.40 14.22 8.80
N GLN A 92 2.83 15.28 8.25
CA GLN A 92 1.99 15.27 7.06
C GLN A 92 2.71 14.77 5.81
N ILE A 93 3.90 15.30 5.52
CA ILE A 93 4.71 14.91 4.36
C ILE A 93 5.13 13.44 4.48
N SER A 94 5.48 13.01 5.69
CA SER A 94 5.85 11.62 5.98
C SER A 94 4.69 10.65 5.74
N LEU A 95 3.44 11.05 6.02
CA LEU A 95 2.25 10.25 5.68
C LEU A 95 2.07 10.08 4.17
N ILE A 96 2.25 11.15 3.40
CA ILE A 96 2.16 11.12 1.92
C ILE A 96 3.26 10.21 1.35
N VAL A 97 4.50 10.33 1.84
CA VAL A 97 5.63 9.48 1.40
C VAL A 97 5.37 8.01 1.74
N LEU A 98 4.89 7.71 2.94
CA LEU A 98 4.53 6.33 3.29
C LEU A 98 3.40 5.78 2.43
N ARG A 99 2.41 6.60 2.07
CA ARG A 99 1.32 6.18 1.17
C ARG A 99 1.80 5.95 -0.25
N ALA A 100 2.71 6.77 -0.74
CA ALA A 100 3.38 6.55 -2.01
C ALA A 100 4.14 5.21 -2.01
N LEU A 101 4.86 4.91 -0.92
CA LEU A 101 5.52 3.61 -0.75
C LEU A 101 4.51 2.45 -0.67
N SER A 102 3.37 2.63 0.02
CA SER A 102 2.30 1.63 0.07
C SER A 102 1.71 1.35 -1.31
N GLY A 103 1.52 2.37 -2.15
CA GLY A 103 1.04 2.23 -3.51
C GLY A 103 1.99 1.41 -4.39
N ILE A 104 3.31 1.62 -4.23
CA ILE A 104 4.33 0.81 -4.90
C ILE A 104 4.24 -0.65 -4.42
N ALA A 105 4.17 -0.90 -3.11
CA ALA A 105 4.06 -2.25 -2.56
C ALA A 105 2.77 -2.97 -3.03
N ALA A 106 1.64 -2.26 -3.06
CA ALA A 106 0.36 -2.77 -3.55
C ALA A 106 0.36 -3.04 -5.06
N SER A 107 1.12 -2.28 -5.85
CA SER A 107 1.26 -2.55 -7.29
C SER A 107 1.99 -3.87 -7.56
N MET A 108 2.86 -4.31 -6.66
CA MET A 108 3.64 -5.55 -6.81
C MET A 108 2.86 -6.81 -6.45
N THR A 109 1.81 -6.70 -5.63
CA THR A 109 1.00 -7.86 -5.21
C THR A 109 0.02 -8.33 -6.29
N ILE A 110 -0.44 -7.45 -7.18
CA ILE A 110 -1.45 -7.76 -8.22
C ILE A 110 -0.95 -8.69 -9.33
N PRO A 111 0.17 -8.41 -10.03
CA PRO A 111 0.63 -9.26 -11.13
C PRO A 111 1.24 -10.58 -10.65
N SER A 112 1.49 -10.74 -9.35
CA SER A 112 1.88 -12.03 -8.77
C SER A 112 0.69 -12.94 -8.47
N ALA A 113 -0.54 -12.39 -8.50
CA ALA A 113 -1.79 -13.13 -8.25
C ALA A 113 -2.43 -13.69 -9.52
N LEU A 114 -2.12 -13.10 -10.69
CA LEU A 114 -2.43 -13.65 -12.02
C LEU A 114 -1.43 -14.75 -12.40
#